data_AF-A0A653NB92-F1
#
_entry.id   AF-A0A653NB92-F1
#
_cell.length_a   1.000
_cell.length_b   1.000
_cell.length_c   1.000
_cell.angle_alpha   90.00
_cell.angle_beta   90.00
_cell.angle_gamma   90.00
#
_symmetry.space_group_name_H-M   'P 1'
#
loop_
_entity.id
_entity.type
_entity.pdbx_description
1 polymer ?
#
loop_
_entity_poly.entity_id
_entity_poly.type
_entity_poly.pdbx_seq_one_letter_code
_entity_poly.pdbx_strand_id
1 'polypeptide(L)'
;MRIIRTLGIAAATAVLATTVVVGGTSTAQAAPKSYANCTAVHKVYSGGIAKKSVKKNKVVSGGKATYRALKGTVKKDDALYRANTKLDRDKDGIACEKS
;
A
#
# COMPACT_ATOMS: atom_id res chain seq x y z
N MET A 1 24.96 -66.50 -45.11
CA MET A 1 24.82 -66.88 -43.69
C MET A 1 25.32 -65.71 -42.83
N ARG A 2 24.43 -65.06 -42.05
CA ARG A 2 24.68 -64.37 -40.75
C ARG A 2 25.85 -63.34 -40.69
N ILE A 3 25.73 -62.04 -40.37
CA ILE A 3 25.02 -61.36 -39.27
C ILE A 3 25.15 -59.82 -39.45
N ILE A 4 23.98 -59.17 -39.48
CA ILE A 4 23.58 -57.84 -38.97
C ILE A 4 24.52 -57.24 -37.88
N ARG A 5 24.90 -55.95 -37.89
CA ARG A 5 24.32 -54.91 -36.99
C ARG A 5 25.04 -53.56 -37.09
N THR A 6 24.25 -52.54 -37.42
CA THR A 6 24.45 -51.10 -37.25
C THR A 6 24.93 -50.72 -35.85
N LEU A 7 25.91 -49.83 -35.72
CA LEU A 7 26.05 -48.97 -34.54
C LEU A 7 26.32 -47.54 -35.01
N GLY A 8 25.23 -46.79 -35.22
CA GLY A 8 25.29 -45.34 -35.32
C GLY A 8 25.73 -44.78 -33.97
N ILE A 9 26.84 -44.05 -33.96
CA ILE A 9 27.27 -43.30 -32.78
C ILE A 9 26.48 -42.00 -32.79
N ALA A 10 25.36 -42.01 -32.07
CA ALA A 10 24.57 -40.83 -31.79
C ALA A 10 25.44 -39.83 -31.03
N ALA A 11 25.65 -38.65 -31.61
CA ALA A 11 26.20 -37.49 -30.92
C ALA A 11 25.20 -37.04 -29.84
N ALA A 12 25.44 -37.42 -28.60
CA ALA A 12 24.68 -36.93 -27.46
C ALA A 12 25.26 -35.58 -27.01
N THR A 13 24.94 -34.50 -27.72
CA THR A 13 25.10 -33.14 -27.21
C THR A 13 24.05 -32.92 -26.11
N ALA A 14 24.45 -33.12 -24.86
CA ALA A 14 23.65 -32.76 -23.69
C ALA A 14 23.58 -31.23 -23.58
N VAL A 15 22.54 -30.62 -24.17
CA VAL A 15 22.24 -29.20 -23.98
C VAL A 15 21.59 -29.04 -22.61
N LEU A 16 22.38 -28.63 -21.61
CA LEU A 16 21.87 -28.21 -20.31
C LEU A 16 21.10 -26.89 -20.48
N ALA A 17 19.79 -26.97 -20.64
CA ALA A 17 18.92 -25.80 -20.62
C ALA A 17 18.75 -25.31 -19.18
N THR A 18 19.47 -24.25 -18.80
CA THR A 18 19.29 -23.56 -17.54
C THR A 18 18.07 -22.64 -17.62
N THR A 19 16.91 -23.15 -17.22
CA THR A 19 15.71 -22.30 -17.03
C THR A 19 15.89 -21.47 -15.77
N VAL A 20 16.45 -20.27 -15.91
CA VAL A 20 16.39 -19.22 -14.89
C VAL A 20 14.97 -18.68 -14.83
N VAL A 21 14.16 -19.23 -13.92
CA VAL A 21 12.89 -18.63 -13.50
C VAL A 21 13.20 -17.37 -12.69
N VAL A 22 13.19 -16.21 -13.35
CA VAL A 22 13.14 -14.92 -12.68
C VAL A 22 11.73 -14.76 -12.12
N GLY A 23 11.51 -15.33 -10.93
CA GLY A 23 10.29 -15.14 -10.16
C GLY A 23 10.19 -13.68 -9.72
N GLY A 24 9.48 -12.87 -10.51
CA GLY A 24 9.10 -11.52 -10.10
C GLY A 24 8.22 -11.60 -8.87
N THR A 25 8.74 -11.13 -7.72
CA THR A 25 7.94 -10.96 -6.52
C THR A 25 7.00 -9.77 -6.74
N SER A 26 5.82 -10.03 -7.27
CA SER A 26 4.72 -9.06 -7.24
C SER A 26 4.37 -8.82 -5.78
N THR A 27 4.90 -7.73 -5.21
CA THR A 27 4.45 -7.26 -3.90
C THR A 27 3.00 -6.87 -4.06
N ALA A 28 2.07 -7.72 -3.60
CA ALA A 28 0.67 -7.37 -3.59
C ALA A 28 0.49 -6.15 -2.66
N GLN A 29 0.38 -4.94 -3.22
CA GLN A 29 0.04 -3.76 -2.42
C GLN A 29 -1.38 -3.94 -1.91
N ALA A 30 -1.51 -4.29 -0.63
CA ALA A 30 -2.79 -4.37 0.04
C ALA A 30 -3.54 -3.04 -0.14
N ALA A 31 -4.79 -3.13 -0.62
CA ALA A 31 -5.62 -1.96 -0.81
C ALA A 31 -5.78 -1.22 0.55
N PRO A 32 -5.72 0.12 0.56
CA PRO A 32 -5.89 0.89 1.78
C PRO A 32 -7.25 0.60 2.43
N LYS A 33 -7.24 0.39 3.75
CA LYS A 33 -8.43 0.12 4.54
C LYS A 33 -9.41 1.29 4.43
N SER A 34 -10.64 1.04 3.97
CA SER A 34 -11.73 2.01 4.10
C SER A 34 -12.49 1.74 5.41
N TYR A 35 -12.75 2.80 6.16
CA TYR A 35 -13.51 2.78 7.40
C TYR A 35 -14.94 3.25 7.14
N ALA A 36 -15.88 2.69 7.90
CA ALA A 36 -17.28 3.06 7.81
C ALA A 36 -17.56 4.44 8.46
N ASN A 37 -16.89 4.72 9.58
CA ASN A 37 -17.11 5.92 10.39
C ASN A 37 -15.85 6.28 11.20
N CYS A 38 -15.88 7.45 11.84
CA CYS A 38 -14.77 7.94 12.65
C CYS A 38 -14.53 7.13 13.93
N THR A 39 -15.55 6.49 14.49
CA THR A 39 -15.37 5.60 15.65
C THR A 39 -14.45 4.43 15.30
N ALA A 40 -14.61 3.84 14.11
CA ALA A 40 -13.75 2.77 13.63
C ALA A 40 -12.31 3.24 13.37
N VAL A 41 -12.14 4.47 12.87
CA VAL A 41 -10.82 5.11 12.72
C VAL A 41 -10.19 5.33 14.09
N HIS A 42 -10.91 5.94 15.04
CA HIS A 42 -10.39 6.30 16.37
C HIS A 42 -9.98 5.11 17.24
N LYS A 43 -10.54 3.92 16.98
CA LYS A 43 -10.09 2.67 17.60
C LYS A 43 -8.64 2.30 17.24
N VAL A 44 -8.19 2.68 16.04
CA VAL A 44 -6.85 2.35 15.52
C VAL A 44 -5.93 3.58 15.56
N TYR A 45 -6.46 4.72 15.16
CA TYR A 45 -5.78 6.01 15.04
C TYR A 45 -6.58 7.05 15.82
N SER A 46 -6.25 7.23 17.10
CA SER A 46 -6.99 8.11 18.02
C SER A 46 -7.01 9.59 17.58
N GLY A 47 -6.10 9.99 16.70
CA GLY A 47 -6.04 11.33 16.09
C GLY A 47 -6.52 11.39 14.63
N GLY A 48 -6.94 10.26 14.05
CA GLY A 48 -7.40 10.20 12.67
C GLY A 48 -6.32 9.83 11.64
N ILE A 49 -6.67 10.02 10.36
CA ILE A 49 -5.82 9.71 9.22
C ILE A 49 -5.56 10.99 8.46
N ALA A 50 -4.29 11.34 8.25
CA ALA A 50 -3.92 12.56 7.58
C ALA A 50 -3.03 12.30 6.37
N LYS A 51 -3.04 13.25 5.43
CA LYS A 51 -2.04 13.28 4.35
C LYS A 51 -0.64 13.45 4.93
N LYS A 52 0.36 12.89 4.25
CA LYS A 52 1.78 13.02 4.64
C LYS A 52 2.25 14.48 4.61
N SER A 53 1.67 15.29 3.73
CA SER A 53 1.96 16.73 3.63
C SER A 53 1.48 17.55 4.83
N VAL A 54 0.50 17.04 5.59
CA VAL A 54 -0.10 17.78 6.70
C VAL A 54 0.78 17.63 7.94
N LYS A 55 1.32 18.74 8.44
CA LYS A 55 2.14 18.75 9.67
C LYS A 55 1.36 19.22 10.90
N LYS A 56 0.32 20.01 10.69
CA LYS A 56 -0.51 20.64 11.74
C LYS A 56 -1.98 20.54 11.40
N ASN A 57 -2.81 20.52 12.43
CA ASN A 57 -4.27 20.54 12.33
C ASN A 57 -4.75 21.94 11.98
N LYS A 58 -5.60 22.12 10.97
CA LYS A 58 -6.10 23.44 10.59
C LYS A 58 -7.47 23.66 11.22
N VAL A 59 -7.50 24.42 12.31
CA VAL A 59 -8.76 24.76 12.99
C VAL A 59 -9.23 26.13 12.52
N VAL A 60 -10.39 26.17 11.86
CA VAL A 60 -11.06 27.42 11.48
C VAL A 60 -12.07 27.81 12.56
N SER A 61 -11.87 28.96 13.19
CA SER A 61 -12.82 29.51 14.18
C SER A 61 -13.00 31.01 13.93
N GLY A 62 -14.25 31.46 13.87
CA GLY A 62 -14.59 32.87 13.62
C GLY A 62 -14.00 33.43 12.31
N GLY A 63 -13.89 32.59 11.26
CA GLY A 63 -13.31 32.97 9.97
C GLY A 63 -11.77 33.00 9.93
N LYS A 64 -11.09 32.68 11.03
CA LYS A 64 -9.61 32.64 11.11
C LYS A 64 -9.13 31.20 11.16
N ALA A 65 -8.17 30.86 10.29
CA ALA A 65 -7.48 29.58 10.33
C ALA A 65 -6.32 29.64 11.32
N THR A 66 -6.29 28.70 12.26
CA THR A 66 -5.20 28.53 13.22
C THR A 66 -4.61 27.13 13.09
N TYR A 67 -3.29 27.01 13.24
CA TYR A 67 -2.60 25.73 13.11
C TYR A 67 -2.22 25.19 14.48
N ARG A 68 -2.82 24.06 14.85
CA ARG A 68 -2.58 23.38 16.13
C ARG A 68 -1.76 22.11 15.93
N ALA A 69 -1.13 21.64 17.01
CA ALA A 69 -0.50 20.32 16.99
C ALA A 69 -1.57 19.25 16.75
N LEU A 70 -1.20 18.20 16.03
CA LEU A 70 -2.04 17.03 15.86
C LEU A 70 -2.22 16.34 17.22
N LYS A 71 -3.45 16.05 17.60
CA LYS A 71 -3.76 15.38 18.87
C LYS A 71 -3.92 13.88 18.64
N GLY A 72 -3.38 13.07 19.55
CA GLY A 72 -3.47 11.61 19.49
C GLY A 72 -2.58 10.98 18.41
N THR A 73 -2.86 9.72 18.11
CA THR A 73 -2.12 8.93 17.11
C THR A 73 -2.69 9.21 15.74
N VAL A 74 -1.97 10.00 14.95
CA VAL A 74 -2.35 10.32 13.56
C VAL A 74 -1.59 9.44 12.59
N LYS A 75 -2.31 8.69 11.75
CA LYS A 75 -1.70 7.94 10.66
C LYS A 75 -1.44 8.84 9.46
N LYS A 76 -0.17 9.01 9.09
CA LYS A 76 0.26 9.79 7.91
C LYS A 76 0.38 8.88 6.69
N ASP A 77 -0.67 8.81 5.89
CA ASP A 77 -0.72 7.95 4.71
C ASP A 77 -1.72 8.50 3.68
N ASP A 78 -1.21 8.89 2.51
CA ASP A 78 -2.04 9.49 1.45
C ASP A 78 -2.97 8.47 0.79
N ALA A 79 -2.56 7.20 0.67
CA ALA A 79 -3.42 6.17 0.11
C ALA A 79 -4.57 5.82 1.06
N LEU A 80 -4.24 5.72 2.36
CA LEU A 80 -5.24 5.52 3.40
C LEU A 80 -6.18 6.73 3.53
N TYR A 81 -5.64 7.94 3.50
CA TYR A 81 -6.46 9.16 3.51
C TYR A 81 -7.38 9.18 2.30
N ARG A 82 -6.88 8.92 1.08
CA ARG A 82 -7.68 8.86 -0.16
C ARG A 82 -8.85 7.88 -0.07
N ALA A 83 -8.64 6.71 0.55
CA ALA A 83 -9.69 5.72 0.78
C ALA A 83 -10.74 6.12 1.84
N ASN A 84 -10.47 7.18 2.60
CA ASN A 84 -11.27 7.66 3.73
C ASN A 84 -11.63 9.14 3.64
N THR A 85 -11.44 9.79 2.48
CA THR A 85 -11.73 11.22 2.27
C THR A 85 -13.17 11.59 2.58
N LYS A 86 -14.10 10.65 2.42
CA LYS A 86 -15.52 10.81 2.81
C LYS A 86 -15.72 11.14 4.29
N LEU A 87 -14.72 10.85 5.13
CA LEU A 87 -14.74 11.10 6.57
C LEU A 87 -14.07 12.42 6.96
N ASP A 88 -13.45 13.13 6.00
CA ASP A 88 -12.93 14.48 6.15
C ASP A 88 -14.04 15.47 5.73
N ARG A 89 -14.71 16.05 6.71
CA ARG A 89 -15.92 16.88 6.50
C ARG A 89 -15.56 18.25 5.92
N ASP A 90 -14.50 18.85 6.42
CA ASP A 90 -14.04 20.20 6.14
C ASP A 90 -12.87 20.26 5.15
N LYS A 91 -12.39 19.09 4.71
CA LYS A 91 -11.42 18.90 3.62
C LYS A 91 -10.09 19.57 3.91
N ASP A 92 -9.69 19.57 5.17
CA ASP A 92 -8.45 20.19 5.62
C ASP A 92 -7.22 19.29 5.39
N GLY A 93 -7.44 18.03 4.98
CA GLY A 93 -6.40 17.03 4.77
C GLY A 93 -6.27 16.02 5.90
N ILE A 94 -7.19 16.01 6.87
CA ILE A 94 -7.23 15.11 8.01
C ILE A 94 -8.63 14.49 8.15
N ALA A 95 -8.74 13.21 7.84
CA ALA A 95 -9.96 12.44 8.03
C ALA A 95 -10.15 12.08 9.51
N CYS A 96 -11.36 12.34 10.03
CA CYS A 96 -11.74 12.09 11.42
C CYS A 96 -10.77 12.74 12.42
N GLU A 97 -10.36 13.97 12.17
CA GLU A 97 -9.52 14.71 13.10
C GLU A 97 -10.17 14.83 14.49
N LYS A 98 -9.32 15.07 15.49
CA LYS A 98 -9.75 15.34 16.85
C LYS A 98 -9.40 16.79 17.18
N SER A 99 -10.42 17.67 17.20
CA SER A 99 -10.27 19.11 17.46
C SER A 99 -9.73 19.44 18.86
#